data_AF-A0A966NX60-F1
#
_entry.id   AF-A0A966NX60-F1
#
_cell.length_a   1.000
_cell.length_b   1.000
_cell.length_c   1.000
_cell.angle_alpha   90.00
_cell.angle_beta   90.00
_cell.angle_gamma   90.00
#
_symmetry.space_group_name_H-M   'P 1'
#
loop_
_entity.id
_entity.type
_entity.pdbx_description
1 polymer ?
#
loop_
_entity_poly.entity_id
_entity_poly.type
_entity_poly.pdbx_seq_one_letter_code
_entity_poly.pdbx_strand_id
1 'polypeptide(L)' 'MAMRSECKHFESRTYANGDTMRRCNLGLAPDAPWRCPEDCAKYERRMVDVAWAHGTLVPP' A
#
# COMPACT_ATOMS: atom_id res chain seq x y z
N MET A 1 1.36 -13.35 8.35
CA MET A 1 1.78 -11.93 8.20
C MET A 1 0.76 -11.15 7.37
N ALA A 2 -0.02 -10.29 8.02
CA ALA A 2 -0.98 -9.40 7.35
C ALA A 2 -0.28 -8.14 6.84
N MET A 3 -0.86 -7.49 5.83
CA MET A 3 -0.37 -6.22 5.28
C MET A 3 -0.44 -5.11 6.34
N ARG A 4 0.66 -4.37 6.55
CA ARG A 4 0.69 -3.23 7.48
C ARG A 4 0.14 -1.97 6.82
N SER A 5 -1.15 -1.69 7.01
CA SER A 5 -1.82 -0.52 6.43
C SER A 5 -1.33 0.81 6.99
N GLU A 6 -0.67 0.82 8.16
CA GLU A 6 -0.04 2.02 8.72
C GLU A 6 1.35 2.32 8.14
N CYS A 7 1.84 1.58 7.15
CA CYS A 7 3.12 1.85 6.49
C CYS A 7 2.99 3.02 5.51
N LYS A 8 3.99 3.92 5.44
CA LYS A 8 4.00 5.02 4.45
C LYS A 8 4.05 4.54 2.99
N HIS A 9 4.51 3.31 2.76
CA HIS A 9 4.61 2.69 1.43
C HIS A 9 3.39 1.82 1.07
N PHE A 10 2.39 1.78 1.95
CA PHE A 10 1.14 1.08 1.69
C PHE A 10 0.28 1.90 0.71
N GLU A 11 -0.10 1.27 -0.40
CA GLU A 11 -1.05 1.80 -1.35
C GLU A 11 -2.31 0.95 -1.36
N SER A 12 -3.46 1.60 -1.26
CA SER A 12 -4.77 0.98 -1.43
C SER A 12 -5.51 1.74 -2.52
N ARG A 13 -5.92 1.03 -3.57
CA ARG A 13 -6.65 1.58 -4.70
C ARG A 13 -7.94 0.81 -4.90
N THR A 14 -9.06 1.51 -4.88
CA THR A 14 -10.36 0.94 -5.25
C THR A 14 -10.69 1.34 -6.68
N TYR A 15 -10.98 0.35 -7.50
CA TYR A 15 -11.36 0.49 -8.90
C TYR A 15 -12.89 0.67 -9.03
N ALA A 16 -13.33 1.25 -10.14
CA ALA A 16 -14.75 1.51 -10.40
C ALA A 16 -15.60 0.22 -10.49
N ASN A 17 -14.98 -0.92 -10.77
CA ASN A 17 -15.62 -2.24 -10.77
C ASN A 17 -15.82 -2.81 -9.35
N GLY A 18 -15.38 -2.10 -8.31
CA GLY A 18 -15.47 -2.53 -6.91
C GLY A 18 -14.24 -3.27 -6.39
N ASP A 19 -13.28 -3.61 -7.25
CA ASP A 19 -12.06 -4.29 -6.81
C ASP A 19 -11.18 -3.34 -6.00
N THR A 20 -10.66 -3.84 -4.87
CA THR A 20 -9.70 -3.10 -4.04
C THR A 20 -8.35 -3.78 -4.07
N MET A 21 -7.39 -3.16 -4.76
CA MET A 21 -6.01 -3.62 -4.78
C MET A 21 -5.24 -2.97 -3.63
N ARG A 22 -4.49 -3.78 -2.90
CA ARG A 22 -3.58 -3.33 -1.84
C ARG A 22 -2.18 -3.80 -2.20
N ARG A 23 -1.20 -2.90 -2.21
CA ARG A 23 0.18 -3.24 -2.58
C ARG A 23 1.21 -2.42 -1.80
N CYS A 24 2.41 -2.98 -1.67
CA CYS A 24 3.57 -2.27 -1.15
C CYS A 24 4.30 -1.64 -2.33
N ASN A 25 4.49 -0.32 -2.31
CA ASN A 25 5.16 0.38 -3.41
C ASN A 25 6.64 -0.01 -3.56
N LEU A 26 7.25 -0.59 -2.53
CA LEU A 26 8.62 -1.06 -2.57
C LEU A 26 8.77 -2.51 -3.06
N GLY A 27 7.66 -3.28 -3.16
CA GLY A 27 7.70 -4.67 -3.63
C GLY A 27 8.66 -5.59 -2.86
N LEU A 28 8.92 -5.32 -1.58
CA LEU A 28 9.97 -5.99 -0.78
C LEU A 28 9.64 -7.45 -0.40
N ALA A 29 8.46 -7.95 -0.73
CA ALA A 29 8.06 -9.32 -0.46
C ALA A 29 8.32 -10.19 -1.72
N PRO A 30 9.26 -11.15 -1.66
CA PRO A 30 9.64 -11.97 -2.81
C PRO A 30 8.58 -13.03 -3.19
N ASP A 31 7.78 -13.51 -2.23
CA ASP A 31 6.70 -14.48 -2.43
C ASP A 31 5.38 -13.82 -2.84
N ALA A 32 5.16 -12.57 -2.40
CA ALA A 32 3.92 -11.86 -2.58
C ALA A 32 4.17 -10.34 -2.55
N PRO A 33 4.52 -9.69 -3.67
CA PRO A 33 4.88 -8.26 -3.71
C PRO A 33 3.75 -7.32 -3.25
N TRP A 34 2.51 -7.82 -3.21
CA TRP A 34 1.35 -7.14 -2.65
C TRP A 34 1.24 -7.22 -1.11
N ARG A 35 2.11 -7.99 -0.44
CA ARG A 35 2.18 -8.12 1.03
C ARG A 35 3.41 -7.39 1.57
N CYS A 36 3.35 -7.01 2.85
CA CYS A 36 4.53 -6.60 3.60
C CYS A 36 5.08 -7.81 4.38
N PRO A 37 6.41 -8.02 4.40
CA PRO A 37 7.05 -8.99 5.29
C PRO A 37 6.99 -8.52 6.76
N GLU A 38 7.05 -9.46 7.72
CA GLU A 38 7.04 -9.12 9.17
C GLU A 38 8.27 -8.28 9.57
N ASP A 39 9.44 -8.58 9.01
CA ASP A 39 10.68 -7.81 9.20
C ASP A 39 10.98 -6.91 7.99
N CYS A 40 10.02 -6.08 7.61
CA CYS A 40 10.26 -5.08 6.59
C CYS A 40 11.23 -4.00 7.11
N ALA A 41 12.50 -4.04 6.69
CA ALA A 41 13.53 -3.06 7.06
C ALA A 41 13.21 -1.62 6.62
N LYS A 42 12.31 -1.46 5.65
CA LYS A 42 11.79 -0.16 5.18
C LYS A 42 10.42 0.17 5.77
N TYR A 43 9.99 -0.55 6.80
CA TYR A 43 8.75 -0.23 7.48
C TYR A 43 8.92 1.11 8.20
N GLU A 44 8.16 2.08 7.73
CA GLU A 44 8.08 3.39 8.35
C GLU A 44 6.62 3.67 8.62
N ARG A 45 6.28 3.74 9.91
CA ARG A 45 4.92 4.03 10.37
C ARG A 45 4.54 5.43 9.91
N ARG A 46 3.40 5.53 9.26
CA ARG A 46 2.75 6.78 8.91
C ARG A 46 2.19 7.40 10.19
N MET A 47 2.85 8.47 10.63
CA MET A 47 2.53 9.18 11.87
C MET A 47 1.48 10.29 11.63
N VAL A 48 1.41 10.82 10.41
CA VAL A 48 0.54 11.93 10.06
C VAL A 48 0.20 11.84 8.56
N ASP A 49 -1.05 12.07 8.18
CA ASP A 49 -1.53 12.01 6.78
C ASP A 49 -1.05 13.19 5.92
N VAL A 50 -0.02 13.89 6.37
CA VAL A 50 0.54 15.07 5.72
C VAL A 50 1.27 14.57 4.46
N ALA A 51 0.69 14.87 3.29
CA ALA A 51 1.10 14.43 1.94
C ALA A 51 0.48 13.12 1.38
N TRP A 52 -0.60 12.58 1.96
CA TRP A 52 -1.34 11.51 1.27
C TRP A 52 -2.27 12.07 0.20
N ALA A 53 -1.94 11.82 -1.05
CA ALA A 53 -2.82 12.14 -2.17
C ALA A 53 -3.83 10.99 -2.36
N HIS A 54 -5.11 11.27 -2.12
CA HIS A 54 -6.20 10.43 -2.63
C HIS A 54 -6.31 10.67 -4.14
N GLY A 55 -5.63 9.84 -4.92
CA GLY A 55 -5.78 9.82 -6.37
C GLY A 55 -6.98 8.98 -6.77
N THR A 56 -8.02 9.61 -7.35
CA THR A 56 -9.08 8.89 -8.07
C THR A 56 -8.61 8.57 -9.48
N LEU A 57 -8.85 7.35 -9.93
CA LEU A 57 -8.67 6.97 -11.34
C LEU A 57 -9.67 7.76 -12.18
N VAL A 58 -9.20 8.69 -13.00
CA VAL A 58 -10.01 9.21 -14.11
C VAL A 58 -10.02 8.10 -15.16
N PRO A 59 -11.18 7.50 -15.48
CA PRO A 59 -11.27 6.56 -16.59
C PRO A 59 -10.93 7.28 -17.91
N PRO A 60 -10.31 6.59 -18.89
CA PRO A 60 -10.05 7.16 -20.21
C PRO A 60 -11.33 7.53 -20.97
#